data_AF-A0A938MAP4-F1
#
_entry.id   AF-A0A938MAP4-F1
#
_cell.length_a   1.000
_cell.length_b   1.000
_cell.length_c   1.000
_cell.angle_alpha   90.00
_cell.angle_beta   90.00
_cell.angle_gamma   90.00
#
_symmetry.space_group_name_H-M   'P 1'
#
loop_
_entity.id
_entity.type
_entity.pdbx_description
1 polymer ?
#
loop_
_entity_poly.entity_id
_entity_poly.type
_entity_poly.pdbx_seq_one_letter_code
_entity_poly.pdbx_strand_id
1 'polypeptide(L)'
;MALVKASVEYSDFKEFAVAAPKLLPQNSEAVRKKYAYRIARRFFPNGELRQFSPLVWKAYRDDDLLLEAMRLQYLAAEPVVARFHLAHIHPRHGGEFIPAATAHHYCDALYGARAKDSRQAVREAIVSLGLVTPARDQEGWVRLAPKASGTAC
;
A
#
# COMPACT_ATOMS: atom_id res chain seq x y z
N MET A 1 6.25 3.71 -3.28
CA MET A 1 6.92 4.84 -2.61
C MET A 1 7.58 5.82 -3.59
N ALA A 2 8.28 5.36 -4.65
CA ALA A 2 9.03 6.24 -5.58
C ALA A 2 8.28 7.49 -6.09
N LEU A 3 7.01 7.34 -6.53
CA LEU A 3 6.21 8.49 -6.97
C LEU A 3 5.89 9.49 -5.85
N VAL A 4 5.62 9.00 -4.64
CA VAL A 4 5.39 9.87 -3.48
C VAL A 4 6.67 10.64 -3.14
N LYS A 5 7.82 9.97 -3.19
CA LYS A 5 9.12 10.62 -3.02
C LYS A 5 9.37 11.69 -4.07
N ALA A 6 9.17 11.36 -5.35
CA ALA A 6 9.41 12.28 -6.45
C ALA A 6 8.46 13.49 -6.44
N SER A 7 7.25 13.34 -5.91
CA SER A 7 6.25 14.42 -5.90
C SER A 7 6.70 15.71 -5.20
N VAL A 8 7.64 15.61 -4.25
CA VAL A 8 8.13 16.78 -3.50
C VAL A 8 9.05 17.69 -4.32
N GLU A 9 9.51 17.20 -5.48
CA GLU A 9 10.36 17.92 -6.42
C GLU A 9 9.52 18.72 -7.46
N TYR A 10 8.19 18.61 -7.40
CA TYR A 10 7.27 19.33 -8.29
C TYR A 10 6.55 20.45 -7.53
N SER A 11 6.33 21.57 -8.21
CA SER A 11 5.53 22.70 -7.70
C SER A 11 4.04 22.55 -7.99
N ASP A 12 3.69 21.85 -9.06
CA ASP A 12 2.32 21.71 -9.56
C ASP A 12 1.93 20.24 -9.79
N PHE A 13 0.68 19.90 -9.46
CA PHE A 13 0.20 18.52 -9.57
C PHE A 13 0.06 18.07 -11.03
N LYS A 14 -0.28 18.96 -11.98
CA LYS A 14 -0.42 18.58 -13.38
C LYS A 14 0.94 18.22 -13.96
N GLU A 15 1.98 18.98 -13.64
CA GLU A 15 3.35 18.66 -14.01
C GLU A 15 3.77 17.28 -13.47
N PHE A 16 3.52 17.06 -12.17
CA PHE A 16 3.76 15.77 -11.54
C PHE A 16 2.97 14.64 -12.22
N ALA A 17 1.69 14.83 -12.51
CA ALA A 17 0.83 13.82 -13.11
C ALA A 17 1.29 13.42 -14.53
N VAL A 18 1.81 14.37 -15.30
CA VAL A 18 2.41 14.10 -16.62
C VAL A 18 3.72 13.32 -16.49
N ALA A 19 4.54 13.64 -15.49
CA ALA A 19 5.82 12.98 -15.26
C ALA A 19 5.69 11.59 -14.61
N ALA A 20 4.68 11.38 -13.76
CA ALA A 20 4.55 10.20 -12.92
C ALA A 20 4.63 8.86 -13.69
N PRO A 21 3.97 8.66 -14.85
CA PRO A 21 4.11 7.42 -15.60
C PRO A 21 5.54 7.15 -16.09
N LYS A 22 6.41 8.15 -16.23
CA LYS A 22 7.79 7.97 -16.70
C LYS A 22 8.75 7.53 -15.59
N LEU A 23 8.35 7.73 -14.33
CA LEU A 23 9.13 7.40 -13.14
C LEU A 23 8.89 5.96 -12.65
N LEU A 24 8.01 5.22 -13.31
CA LEU A 24 7.61 3.87 -12.93
C LEU A 24 8.44 2.81 -13.68
N PRO A 25 8.86 1.73 -13.01
CA PRO A 25 9.78 0.73 -13.60
C PRO A 25 9.10 -0.24 -14.57
N GLN A 26 7.78 -0.20 -14.73
CA GLN A 26 7.08 -1.15 -15.60
C GLN A 26 7.36 -0.89 -17.08
N ASN A 27 7.62 -1.95 -17.87
CA ASN A 27 7.96 -1.81 -19.30
C ASN A 27 6.79 -1.29 -20.16
N SER A 28 5.56 -1.69 -19.84
CA SER A 28 4.36 -1.27 -20.58
C SER A 28 3.90 0.13 -20.18
N GLU A 29 3.73 1.02 -21.16
CA GLU A 29 3.21 2.36 -20.95
C GLU A 29 1.79 2.35 -20.36
N ALA A 30 0.92 1.46 -20.86
CA ALA A 30 -0.44 1.32 -20.35
C ALA A 30 -0.45 0.93 -18.87
N VAL A 31 0.45 0.03 -18.46
CA VAL A 31 0.60 -0.36 -17.04
C VAL A 31 1.14 0.79 -16.21
N ARG A 32 2.15 1.53 -16.70
CA ARG A 32 2.68 2.71 -16.00
C ARG A 32 1.60 3.77 -15.80
N LYS A 33 0.81 4.10 -16.82
CA LYS A 33 -0.32 5.04 -16.73
C LYS A 33 -1.36 4.59 -15.70
N LYS A 34 -1.75 3.30 -15.74
CA LYS A 34 -2.69 2.71 -14.78
C LYS A 34 -2.18 2.82 -13.34
N TYR A 35 -0.91 2.51 -13.11
CA TYR A 35 -0.31 2.53 -11.77
C TYR A 35 -0.11 3.96 -11.26
N ALA A 36 0.34 4.87 -12.11
CA ALA A 36 0.44 6.30 -11.78
C ALA A 36 -0.93 6.86 -11.38
N TYR A 37 -1.99 6.56 -12.14
CA TYR A 37 -3.36 6.96 -11.81
C TYR A 37 -3.83 6.41 -10.46
N ARG A 38 -3.59 5.12 -10.18
CA ARG A 38 -3.95 4.49 -8.90
C ARG A 38 -3.21 5.13 -7.72
N ILE A 39 -1.92 5.40 -7.88
CA ILE A 39 -1.09 6.05 -6.87
C ILE A 39 -1.56 7.50 -6.65
N ALA A 40 -1.80 8.24 -7.73
CA ALA A 40 -2.34 9.60 -7.69
C ALA A 40 -3.65 9.66 -6.91
N ARG A 41 -4.63 8.83 -7.26
CA ARG A 41 -5.92 8.79 -6.58
C ARG A 41 -5.85 8.48 -5.09
N ARG A 42 -4.84 7.72 -4.66
CA ARG A 42 -4.72 7.27 -3.28
C ARG A 42 -3.92 8.24 -2.42
N PHE A 43 -2.78 8.70 -2.93
CA PHE A 43 -1.83 9.50 -2.16
C PHE A 43 -1.93 11.00 -2.43
N PHE A 44 -2.63 11.38 -3.49
CA PHE A 44 -2.84 12.75 -3.94
C PHE A 44 -4.33 13.02 -4.23
N PRO A 45 -5.22 12.83 -3.22
CA PRO A 45 -6.63 13.14 -3.40
C PRO A 45 -6.79 14.60 -3.84
N ASN A 46 -7.81 14.86 -4.66
CA ASN A 46 -8.12 16.18 -5.24
C ASN A 46 -7.02 16.77 -6.14
N GLY A 47 -5.97 16.01 -6.45
CA GLY A 47 -4.87 16.51 -7.28
C GLY A 47 -4.00 17.54 -6.57
N GLU A 48 -3.75 17.33 -5.28
CA GLU A 48 -2.89 18.21 -4.48
C GLU A 48 -1.59 17.52 -4.10
N LEU A 49 -0.45 18.22 -4.18
CA LEU A 49 0.87 17.69 -3.79
C LEU A 49 1.14 17.76 -2.29
N ARG A 50 0.50 18.68 -1.57
CA ARG A 50 0.69 18.89 -0.12
C ARG A 50 -0.14 17.91 0.71
N GLN A 51 0.15 16.63 0.55
CA GLN A 51 -0.55 15.55 1.23
C GLN A 51 0.32 14.94 2.31
N PHE A 52 -0.29 14.19 3.23
CA PHE A 52 0.38 13.66 4.40
C PHE A 52 1.68 12.90 4.06
N SER A 53 1.62 11.90 3.17
CA SER A 53 2.79 11.09 2.81
C SER A 53 3.93 11.92 2.15
N PRO A 54 3.66 12.78 1.14
CA PRO A 54 4.68 13.71 0.62
C PRO A 54 5.28 14.66 1.68
N LEU A 55 4.46 15.18 2.61
CA LEU A 55 4.94 16.07 3.68
C LEU A 55 5.87 15.33 4.65
N VAL A 56 5.53 14.09 5.02
CA VAL A 56 6.39 13.22 5.84
C VAL A 56 7.72 12.99 5.13
N TRP A 57 7.71 12.64 3.85
CA TRP A 57 8.95 12.47 3.09
C TRP A 57 9.79 13.75 3.05
N LYS A 58 9.16 14.90 2.77
CA LYS A 58 9.84 16.18 2.69
C LYS A 58 10.51 16.57 4.01
N ALA A 59 9.86 16.31 5.14
CA ALA A 59 10.32 16.70 6.46
C ALA A 59 11.41 15.78 7.01
N TYR A 60 11.23 14.46 6.88
CA TYR A 60 12.08 13.48 7.57
C TYR A 60 13.07 12.77 6.67
N ARG A 61 12.79 12.65 5.35
CA ARG A 61 13.59 11.86 4.39
C ARG A 61 13.87 10.42 4.88
N ASP A 62 12.97 9.88 5.69
CA ASP A 62 13.03 8.55 6.28
C ASP A 62 12.07 7.61 5.53
N ASP A 63 12.61 6.48 5.05
CA ASP A 63 11.87 5.50 4.27
C ASP A 63 10.90 4.67 5.09
N ASP A 64 11.25 4.33 6.34
CA ASP A 64 10.39 3.57 7.22
C ASP A 64 9.22 4.43 7.68
N LEU A 65 9.46 5.70 8.04
CA LEU A 65 8.40 6.63 8.39
C LEU A 65 7.47 6.95 7.20
N LEU A 66 8.04 7.11 6.00
CA LEU A 66 7.24 7.27 4.79
C LEU A 66 6.37 6.04 4.52
N LEU A 67 6.91 4.84 4.72
CA LEU A 67 6.14 3.61 4.55
C LEU A 67 4.97 3.54 5.53
N GLU A 68 5.19 3.88 6.81
CA GLU A 68 4.10 3.95 7.80
C GLU A 68 3.05 5.02 7.45
N ALA A 69 3.48 6.20 7.02
CA ALA A 69 2.56 7.25 6.58
C ALA A 69 1.69 6.80 5.38
N MET A 70 2.32 6.12 4.41
CA MET A 70 1.61 5.56 3.26
C MET A 70 0.67 4.41 3.66
N ARG A 71 1.05 3.57 4.63
CA ARG A 71 0.16 2.53 5.20
C ARG A 71 -1.07 3.14 5.82
N LEU A 72 -0.88 4.13 6.71
CA LEU A 72 -1.97 4.84 7.36
C LEU A 72 -2.92 5.46 6.33
N GLN A 73 -2.39 6.21 5.38
CA GLN A 73 -3.19 6.87 4.34
C GLN A 73 -3.92 5.85 3.44
N TYR A 74 -3.30 4.72 3.10
CA TYR A 74 -3.96 3.65 2.36
C TYR A 74 -5.11 3.05 3.15
N LEU A 75 -4.87 2.63 4.39
CA LEU A 75 -5.86 1.94 5.21
C LEU A 75 -7.04 2.86 5.55
N ALA A 76 -6.80 4.15 5.78
CA ALA A 76 -7.85 5.15 5.95
C ALA A 76 -8.76 5.27 4.70
N ALA A 77 -8.18 5.16 3.50
CA ALA A 77 -8.92 5.25 2.25
C ALA A 77 -9.56 3.93 1.78
N GLU A 78 -9.15 2.78 2.33
CA GLU A 78 -9.62 1.44 1.94
C GLU A 78 -10.15 0.65 3.15
N PRO A 79 -11.40 0.91 3.59
CA PRO A 79 -11.95 0.31 4.81
C PRO A 79 -12.02 -1.22 4.78
N VAL A 80 -12.09 -1.81 3.59
CA VAL A 80 -12.13 -3.27 3.42
C VAL A 80 -10.77 -3.88 3.75
N VAL A 81 -9.69 -3.26 3.28
CA VAL A 81 -8.32 -3.70 3.58
C VAL A 81 -7.98 -3.39 5.03
N ALA A 82 -8.41 -2.24 5.55
CA ALA A 82 -8.22 -1.89 6.97
C ALA A 82 -8.88 -2.91 7.91
N ARG A 83 -10.14 -3.27 7.65
CA ARG A 83 -10.85 -4.27 8.45
C ARG A 83 -10.20 -5.65 8.34
N PHE A 84 -9.75 -6.05 7.16
CA PHE A 84 -8.98 -7.29 7.00
C PHE A 84 -7.69 -7.26 7.81
N HIS A 85 -6.95 -6.15 7.76
CA HIS A 85 -5.73 -5.98 8.53
C HIS A 85 -5.99 -6.10 10.03
N LEU A 86 -6.96 -5.36 10.57
CA LEU A 86 -7.28 -5.37 12.00
C LEU A 86 -7.78 -6.72 12.50
N ALA A 87 -8.59 -7.42 11.70
CA ALA A 87 -9.17 -8.71 12.11
C ALA A 87 -8.21 -9.89 11.96
N HIS A 88 -7.30 -9.84 10.98
CA HIS A 88 -6.50 -11.00 10.62
C HIS A 88 -5.00 -10.76 10.72
N ILE A 89 -4.48 -9.60 10.33
CA ILE A 89 -3.02 -9.41 10.27
C ILE A 89 -2.47 -8.84 11.58
N HIS A 90 -3.12 -7.81 12.11
CA HIS A 90 -2.67 -7.09 13.31
C HIS A 90 -2.57 -7.97 14.57
N PRO A 91 -3.52 -8.91 14.84
CA PRO A 91 -3.46 -9.73 16.06
C PRO A 91 -2.34 -10.78 16.06
N ARG A 92 -1.61 -10.94 14.95
CA ARG A 92 -0.58 -11.97 14.77
C ARG A 92 0.82 -11.43 15.03
N HIS A 93 1.66 -12.25 15.63
CA HIS A 93 3.08 -12.01 15.79
C HIS A 93 3.83 -12.09 14.46
N GLY A 94 5.00 -11.44 14.41
CA GLY A 94 5.90 -11.56 13.28
C GLY A 94 6.34 -13.01 13.07
N GLY A 95 6.35 -13.47 11.82
CA GLY A 95 6.67 -14.86 11.46
C GLY A 95 5.46 -15.80 11.40
N GLU A 96 4.29 -15.39 11.90
CA GLU A 96 3.10 -16.23 11.82
C GLU A 96 2.57 -16.38 10.39
N PHE A 97 2.14 -17.60 10.06
CA PHE A 97 1.54 -17.94 8.78
C PHE A 97 0.06 -17.54 8.72
N ILE A 98 -0.35 -17.04 7.56
CA ILE A 98 -1.72 -16.61 7.24
C ILE A 98 -2.13 -17.34 5.96
N PRO A 99 -3.06 -18.31 6.03
CA PRO A 99 -3.53 -19.01 4.83
C PRO A 99 -4.19 -18.09 3.81
N ALA A 100 -3.99 -18.34 2.52
CA ALA A 100 -4.65 -17.58 1.45
C ALA A 100 -6.19 -17.62 1.55
N ALA A 101 -6.72 -18.75 2.03
CA ALA A 101 -8.15 -18.95 2.28
C ALA A 101 -8.74 -17.91 3.25
N THR A 102 -7.94 -17.31 4.16
CA THR A 102 -8.43 -16.27 5.07
C THR A 102 -8.95 -15.04 4.30
N ALA A 103 -8.26 -14.62 3.23
CA ALA A 103 -8.72 -13.52 2.39
C ALA A 103 -9.95 -13.89 1.57
N HIS A 104 -10.05 -15.16 1.14
CA HIS A 104 -11.21 -15.66 0.41
C HIS A 104 -12.46 -15.64 1.29
N HIS A 105 -12.40 -16.27 2.48
CA HIS A 105 -13.53 -16.31 3.41
C HIS A 105 -13.99 -14.91 3.82
N TYR A 106 -13.04 -14.00 4.08
CA TYR A 106 -13.35 -12.61 4.41
C TYR A 106 -14.10 -11.89 3.28
N CYS A 107 -13.62 -11.99 2.04
CA CYS A 107 -14.28 -11.33 0.91
C CYS A 107 -15.62 -11.98 0.57
N ASP A 108 -15.75 -13.29 0.76
CA ASP A 108 -16.98 -14.04 0.48
C ASP A 108 -18.09 -13.66 1.46
N ALA A 109 -17.74 -13.47 2.74
CA ALA A 109 -18.66 -12.97 3.75
C ALA A 109 -19.18 -11.54 3.44
N LEU A 110 -18.35 -10.69 2.80
CA LEU A 110 -18.72 -9.31 2.49
C LEU A 110 -19.46 -9.14 1.15
N TYR A 111 -19.08 -9.91 0.14
CA TYR A 111 -19.48 -9.68 -1.26
C TYR A 111 -20.14 -10.89 -1.93
N GLY A 112 -20.16 -12.05 -1.29
CA GLY A 112 -20.68 -13.29 -1.87
C GLY A 112 -20.09 -13.58 -3.24
N ALA A 113 -20.94 -13.86 -4.23
CA ALA A 113 -20.54 -14.19 -5.60
C ALA A 113 -19.72 -13.08 -6.31
N ARG A 114 -19.72 -11.84 -5.81
CA ARG A 114 -18.96 -10.70 -6.39
C ARG A 114 -17.56 -10.55 -5.80
N ALA A 115 -17.10 -11.48 -4.98
CA ALA A 115 -15.85 -11.36 -4.23
C ALA A 115 -14.57 -11.46 -5.06
N LYS A 116 -14.60 -11.96 -6.31
CA LYS A 116 -13.39 -12.33 -7.07
C LYS A 116 -12.38 -11.18 -7.18
N ASP A 117 -12.82 -9.99 -7.61
CA ASP A 117 -11.92 -8.84 -7.79
C ASP A 117 -11.46 -8.25 -6.45
N SER A 118 -12.33 -8.29 -5.43
CA SER A 118 -12.01 -7.86 -4.07
C SER A 118 -10.96 -8.77 -3.41
N ARG A 119 -11.01 -10.09 -3.65
CA ARG A 119 -10.00 -11.05 -3.15
C ARG A 119 -8.62 -10.66 -3.67
N GLN A 120 -8.51 -10.44 -4.98
CA GLN A 120 -7.23 -10.05 -5.59
C GLN A 120 -6.76 -8.69 -5.07
N ALA A 121 -7.66 -7.71 -4.96
CA ALA A 121 -7.32 -6.39 -4.44
C ALA A 121 -6.78 -6.43 -3.01
N VAL A 122 -7.42 -7.20 -2.10
CA VAL A 122 -6.95 -7.36 -0.72
C VAL A 122 -5.57 -8.05 -0.69
N ARG A 123 -5.38 -9.12 -1.46
CA ARG A 123 -4.10 -9.85 -1.56
C ARG A 123 -2.96 -8.94 -2.02
N GLU A 124 -3.18 -8.18 -3.08
CA GLU A 124 -2.19 -7.23 -3.60
C GLU A 124 -1.92 -6.09 -2.61
N ALA A 125 -2.96 -5.59 -1.94
CA ALA A 125 -2.84 -4.50 -0.97
C ALA A 125 -1.95 -4.88 0.21
N ILE A 126 -2.20 -6.02 0.87
CA ILE A 126 -1.47 -6.40 2.09
C ILE A 126 0.02 -6.67 1.82
N VAL A 127 0.36 -7.17 0.63
CA VAL A 127 1.75 -7.38 0.20
C VAL A 127 2.40 -6.05 -0.19
N SER A 128 1.73 -5.22 -1.00
CA SER A 128 2.27 -3.93 -1.44
C SER A 128 2.46 -2.93 -0.29
N LEU A 129 1.66 -3.05 0.76
CA LEU A 129 1.83 -2.32 2.01
C LEU A 129 2.94 -2.89 2.88
N GLY A 130 3.52 -4.05 2.56
CA GLY A 130 4.53 -4.72 3.38
C GLY A 130 3.99 -5.14 4.75
N LEU A 131 2.69 -5.44 4.83
CA LEU A 131 2.09 -5.99 6.06
C LEU A 131 2.42 -7.48 6.19
N VAL A 132 2.59 -8.15 5.06
CA VAL A 132 2.91 -9.57 4.95
C VAL A 132 3.86 -9.80 3.78
N THR A 133 4.52 -10.95 3.76
CA THR A 133 5.30 -11.44 2.61
C THR A 133 4.73 -12.78 2.13
N PRO A 134 4.73 -13.11 0.83
CA PRO A 134 4.34 -14.44 0.36
C PRO A 134 5.12 -15.55 1.07
N ALA A 135 4.44 -16.60 1.50
CA ALA A 135 5.10 -17.80 2.02
C ALA A 135 5.81 -18.55 0.89
N ARG A 136 6.94 -19.21 1.18
CA ARG A 136 7.74 -19.93 0.16
C ARG A 136 7.08 -21.24 -0.27
N ASP A 137 6.57 -21.99 0.70
CA ASP A 137 6.19 -23.40 0.51
C ASP A 137 4.68 -23.66 0.65
N GLN A 138 3.88 -22.61 0.89
CA GLN A 138 2.45 -22.72 1.15
C GLN A 138 1.67 -21.58 0.51
N GLU A 139 0.41 -21.82 0.11
CA GLU A 139 -0.45 -20.76 -0.41
C GLU A 139 -0.94 -19.85 0.74
N GLY A 140 -0.24 -18.74 0.92
CA GLY A 140 -0.54 -17.78 1.97
C GLY A 140 0.59 -16.78 2.16
N TRP A 141 0.65 -16.21 3.35
CA TRP A 141 1.62 -15.18 3.68
C TRP A 141 2.19 -15.38 5.08
N VAL A 142 3.33 -14.76 5.32
CA VAL A 142 3.93 -14.64 6.64
C VAL A 142 3.81 -13.19 7.10
N ARG A 143 3.32 -12.99 8.34
CA ARG A 143 3.26 -11.66 8.96
C ARG A 143 4.67 -11.13 9.11
N LEU A 144 4.91 -9.94 8.58
CA LEU A 144 6.16 -9.23 8.83
C LEU A 144 6.11 -8.64 10.25
N ALA A 145 7.17 -8.86 11.02
CA ALA A 145 7.33 -8.20 12.31
C ALA A 145 7.37 -6.68 12.10
N PRO A 146 6.79 -5.88 13.01
CA PRO A 146 7.11 -4.45 13.08
C PRO A 146 8.63 -4.32 13.17
N LYS A 147 9.24 -3.49 12.33
CA LYS A 147 10.64 -3.11 12.58
C LYS A 147 10.66 -2.42 13.93
N ALA A 148 11.52 -2.88 14.84
CA ALA A 148 11.75 -2.16 16.09
C ALA A 148 12.16 -0.73 15.71
N SER A 149 11.34 0.25 16.08
CA SER A 149 11.75 1.66 16.04
C SER A 149 13.01 1.74 16.89
N GLY A 150 14.14 2.01 16.25
CA GLY A 150 15.43 2.10 16.91
C GLY A 150 15.30 3.00 18.13
N THR A 151 15.76 2.49 19.28
CA THR A 151 15.96 3.29 20.48
C THR A 151 16.95 4.38 20.12
N ALA A 152 16.46 5.60 19.87
CA ALA A 152 17.30 6.78 19.90
C ALA A 152 17.74 6.96 21.36
N CYS A 153 18.96 6.52 21.66
CA CYS A 153 19.72 7.01 22.82
C CYS A 153 20.32 8.38 22.47
#